data_AF-A0A261GNG6-F1
#
_entry.id   AF-A0A261GNG6-F1
#
_cell.length_a   1.000
_cell.length_b   1.000
_cell.length_c   1.000
_cell.angle_alpha   90.00
_cell.angle_beta   90.00
_cell.angle_gamma   90.00
#
_symmetry.space_group_name_H-M   'P 1'
#
loop_
_entity.id
_entity.type
_entity.pdbx_description
1 polymer ?
#
loop_
_entity_poly.entity_id
_entity_poly.type
_entity_poly.pdbx_seq_one_letter_code
_entity_poly.pdbx_strand_id
1 'polypeptide(L)'
;MAKKTPLGDKLYLFTDDTGMMAENLLITSHGGYIPRPDFGKQTGRARKFPGLGGWIGVPEWTQLYLYGPHTKTLLDPGLNSVISGKTNYLQRLQRNEKIRNYSLGKYQGDDTGETYESISRDIDNNRTYINLRQEAMDSGDEGMIAHVQRLCPNPFPKFDVLTVRNRKLMSGVNLKHVLDMLASTGYRYTNIHCVFCRSRMIGTSGTWNAANNP
;
A
#
# COMPACT_ATOMS: atom_id res chain seq x y z
N MET A 1 -11.45 7.96 15.08
CA MET A 1 -11.82 8.09 13.65
C MET A 1 -10.68 8.72 12.91
N ALA A 2 -10.10 7.96 11.97
CA ALA A 2 -8.97 8.36 11.16
C ALA A 2 -9.21 9.68 10.43
N LYS A 3 -8.19 10.54 10.40
CA LYS A 3 -8.21 11.80 9.68
C LYS A 3 -7.93 11.55 8.19
N LYS A 4 -8.90 11.87 7.34
CA LYS A 4 -8.77 11.82 5.88
C LYS A 4 -8.27 13.16 5.33
N THR A 5 -7.04 13.18 4.85
CA THR A 5 -6.38 14.37 4.29
C THR A 5 -6.22 14.25 2.77
N PRO A 6 -6.66 15.24 1.99
CA PRO A 6 -6.37 15.27 0.57
C PRO A 6 -4.89 15.56 0.30
N LEU A 7 -4.17 14.64 -0.35
CA LEU A 7 -2.86 14.92 -0.95
C LEU A 7 -3.01 15.22 -2.45
N GLY A 8 -2.78 16.48 -2.81
CA GLY A 8 -3.01 16.99 -4.15
C GLY A 8 -4.47 16.80 -4.61
N ASP A 9 -4.65 16.53 -5.89
CA ASP A 9 -5.96 16.29 -6.51
C ASP A 9 -6.32 14.79 -6.66
N LYS A 10 -5.34 13.88 -6.52
CA LYS A 10 -5.51 12.45 -6.85
C LYS A 10 -5.48 11.47 -5.69
N LEU A 11 -5.01 11.84 -4.49
CA LEU A 11 -4.72 10.87 -3.42
C LEU A 11 -5.41 11.25 -2.10
N TYR A 12 -5.93 10.28 -1.35
CA TYR A 12 -6.28 10.49 0.07
C TYR A 12 -5.25 9.80 0.95
N LEU A 13 -4.76 10.52 1.95
CA LEU A 13 -3.99 9.98 3.05
C LEU A 13 -4.90 9.89 4.28
N PHE A 14 -4.93 8.73 4.90
CA PHE A 14 -5.62 8.46 6.15
C PHE A 14 -4.57 8.25 7.23
N THR A 15 -4.58 9.12 8.23
CA THR A 15 -3.79 8.99 9.45
C THR A 15 -4.73 8.70 10.61
N ASP A 16 -4.20 8.39 11.79
CA ASP A 16 -5.04 8.40 12.99
C ASP A 16 -5.60 9.81 13.31
N ASP A 17 -6.43 9.87 14.33
CA ASP A 17 -7.10 11.09 14.80
C ASP A 17 -6.13 12.15 15.35
N THR A 18 -4.96 11.74 15.84
CA THR A 18 -3.89 12.65 16.27
C THR A 18 -3.28 13.42 15.09
N GLY A 19 -3.37 12.86 13.87
CA GLY A 19 -2.73 13.41 12.69
C GLY A 19 -1.20 13.22 12.66
N MET A 20 -0.64 12.51 13.64
CA MET A 20 0.78 12.15 13.65
C MET A 20 1.04 11.04 12.64
N MET A 21 2.02 11.28 11.76
CA MET A 21 2.46 10.33 10.76
C MET A 21 2.96 9.05 11.43
N ALA A 22 2.50 7.90 10.94
CA ALA A 22 3.04 6.61 11.34
C ALA A 22 4.42 6.36 10.69
N GLU A 23 5.18 5.39 11.20
CA GLU A 23 6.42 4.96 10.54
C GLU A 23 6.12 4.27 9.19
N ASN A 24 5.00 3.56 9.10
CA ASN A 24 4.64 2.72 7.97
C ASN A 24 3.45 3.30 7.23
N LEU A 25 3.52 3.28 5.90
CA LEU A 25 2.41 3.62 5.02
C LEU A 25 1.97 2.40 4.24
N LEU A 26 0.67 2.17 4.15
CA LEU A 26 0.08 1.17 3.28
C LEU A 26 -0.60 1.84 2.08
N ILE A 27 -0.19 1.49 0.87
CA ILE A 27 -0.82 1.92 -0.37
C ILE A 27 -1.80 0.83 -0.81
N THR A 28 -3.10 1.11 -0.73
CA THR A 28 -4.18 0.25 -1.25
C THR A 28 -4.70 0.82 -2.57
N SER A 29 -4.57 0.05 -3.65
CA SER A 29 -4.99 0.46 -5.00
C SER A 29 -5.14 -0.74 -5.94
N HIS A 30 -5.84 -0.56 -7.06
CA HIS A 30 -5.57 -1.41 -8.21
C HIS A 30 -4.20 -1.05 -8.78
N GLY A 31 -3.53 -2.04 -9.38
CA GLY A 31 -2.20 -1.83 -9.96
C GLY A 31 -2.02 -2.60 -11.26
N GLY A 32 -1.18 -2.06 -12.14
CA GLY A 32 -0.78 -2.76 -13.35
C GLY A 32 0.29 -2.03 -14.12
N TYR A 33 0.90 -2.70 -15.08
CA TYR A 33 1.89 -2.08 -15.96
C TYR A 33 1.72 -2.54 -17.40
N ILE A 34 2.08 -1.68 -18.35
CA ILE A 34 2.22 -2.09 -19.75
C ILE A 34 3.66 -2.60 -19.94
N PRO A 35 3.87 -3.84 -20.39
CA PRO A 35 5.22 -4.34 -20.67
C PRO A 35 5.87 -3.52 -21.78
N ARG A 36 6.91 -2.76 -21.45
CA ARG A 36 7.72 -2.01 -22.41
C ARG A 36 9.20 -2.16 -22.09
N PRO A 37 10.07 -2.19 -23.12
CA PRO A 37 11.51 -2.19 -22.91
C PRO A 37 11.99 -0.82 -22.40
N ASP A 38 12.85 -0.90 -21.38
CA ASP A 38 13.80 0.08 -20.83
C ASP A 38 13.40 1.52 -20.49
N PHE A 39 14.22 2.06 -19.57
CA PHE A 39 14.17 3.38 -18.98
C PHE A 39 14.07 4.48 -20.06
N GLY A 40 13.07 5.37 -19.95
CA GLY A 40 13.12 6.69 -20.57
C GLY A 40 12.75 6.85 -22.06
N LYS A 41 12.45 5.79 -22.83
CA LYS A 41 12.03 5.97 -24.24
C LYS A 41 10.55 5.67 -24.45
N GLN A 42 9.71 6.71 -24.31
CA GLN A 42 8.36 6.72 -24.89
C GLN A 42 8.48 6.87 -26.41
N THR A 43 8.23 5.82 -27.18
CA THR A 43 8.17 5.88 -28.65
C THR A 43 6.71 5.83 -29.15
N GLY A 44 6.36 6.56 -30.20
CA GLY A 44 5.04 6.49 -30.85
C GLY A 44 3.84 7.04 -30.04
N ARG A 45 2.62 6.53 -30.30
CA ARG A 45 1.35 6.92 -29.62
C ARG A 45 1.43 6.83 -28.09
N ALA A 46 2.39 6.07 -27.58
CA ALA A 46 2.70 5.89 -26.17
C ALA A 46 3.24 7.14 -25.44
N ARG A 47 3.72 8.17 -26.17
CA ARG A 47 3.99 9.51 -25.57
C ARG A 47 2.73 10.17 -25.00
N LYS A 48 1.55 9.84 -25.53
CA LYS A 48 0.27 10.42 -25.07
C LYS A 48 -0.19 9.89 -23.71
N PHE A 49 0.45 8.85 -23.18
CA PHE A 49 0.14 8.25 -21.87
C PHE A 49 1.42 8.16 -21.02
N PRO A 50 1.87 9.27 -20.41
CA PRO A 50 3.10 9.28 -19.63
C PRO A 50 3.02 8.33 -18.42
N GLY A 51 4.08 7.56 -18.19
CA GLY A 51 4.29 6.82 -16.94
C GLY A 51 3.77 5.38 -16.88
N LEU A 52 3.24 4.80 -17.96
CA LEU A 52 2.77 3.40 -17.95
C LEU A 52 3.91 2.41 -18.22
N GLY A 53 4.35 1.73 -17.15
CA GLY A 53 5.16 0.51 -17.24
C GLY A 53 6.66 0.67 -17.51
N GLY A 54 7.21 1.88 -17.35
CA GLY A 54 8.65 2.11 -17.23
C GLY A 54 9.23 1.60 -15.90
N TRP A 55 10.47 1.97 -15.58
CA TRP A 55 11.11 1.68 -14.30
C TRP A 55 11.43 2.98 -13.56
N ILE A 56 11.47 2.92 -12.24
CA ILE A 56 11.92 3.98 -11.33
C ILE A 56 12.84 3.37 -10.27
N GLY A 57 13.67 4.20 -9.64
CA GLY A 57 14.39 3.82 -8.42
C GLY A 57 13.52 4.04 -7.19
N VAL A 58 13.64 3.16 -6.19
CA VAL A 58 13.07 3.40 -4.86
C VAL A 58 13.76 4.64 -4.25
N PRO A 59 13.01 5.64 -3.75
CA PRO A 59 13.60 6.84 -3.15
C PRO A 59 14.51 6.53 -1.96
N GLU A 60 15.55 7.34 -1.76
CA GLU A 60 16.55 7.12 -0.70
C GLU A 60 16.00 7.17 0.73
N TRP A 61 14.83 7.80 0.92
CA TRP A 61 14.20 7.95 2.23
C TRP A 61 13.27 6.79 2.61
N THR A 62 13.09 5.78 1.75
CA THR A 62 12.13 4.69 1.99
C THR A 62 12.62 3.33 1.51
N GLN A 63 11.89 2.30 1.91
CA GLN A 63 11.93 0.94 1.35
C GLN A 63 10.51 0.48 1.03
N LEU A 64 10.38 -0.37 0.01
CA LEU A 64 9.08 -0.87 -0.46
C LEU A 64 8.89 -2.34 -0.08
N TYR A 65 7.74 -2.65 0.50
CA TYR A 65 7.29 -4.01 0.81
C TYR A 65 6.15 -4.39 -0.14
N LEU A 66 6.36 -5.39 -0.99
CA LEU A 66 5.45 -5.75 -2.09
C LEU A 66 4.71 -7.04 -1.75
N TYR A 67 3.39 -6.96 -1.69
CA TYR A 67 2.51 -8.10 -1.36
C TYR A 67 2.09 -8.90 -2.60
N GLY A 68 1.99 -8.23 -3.75
CA GLY A 68 1.78 -8.88 -5.04
C GLY A 68 3.11 -9.38 -5.63
N PRO A 69 3.16 -10.56 -6.26
CA PRO A 69 4.31 -10.96 -7.07
C PRO A 69 4.30 -10.22 -8.40
N HIS A 70 5.49 -9.97 -8.97
CA HIS A 70 5.58 -9.35 -10.29
C HIS A 70 4.83 -10.17 -11.34
N THR A 71 4.18 -9.49 -12.29
CA THR A 71 3.43 -10.07 -13.42
C THR A 71 2.19 -10.87 -13.06
N LYS A 72 1.74 -10.84 -11.80
CA LYS A 72 0.50 -11.50 -11.38
C LYS A 72 -0.52 -10.52 -10.84
N THR A 73 -1.79 -10.90 -10.96
CA THR A 73 -2.90 -10.29 -10.25
C THR A 73 -2.87 -10.76 -8.81
N LEU A 74 -2.90 -9.82 -7.86
CA LEU A 74 -3.03 -10.12 -6.45
C LEU A 74 -4.53 -10.27 -6.15
N LEU A 75 -4.94 -11.42 -5.62
CA LEU A 75 -6.23 -11.50 -4.93
C LEU A 75 -6.08 -10.71 -3.64
N ASP A 76 -7.01 -9.80 -3.41
CA ASP A 76 -6.92 -8.84 -2.32
C ASP A 76 -6.83 -9.56 -0.97
N PRO A 77 -5.74 -9.37 -0.21
CA PRO A 77 -5.65 -9.89 1.16
C PRO A 77 -6.63 -9.21 2.12
N GLY A 78 -7.17 -8.04 1.75
CA GLY A 78 -7.90 -7.15 2.62
C GLY A 78 -6.95 -6.34 3.50
N LEU A 79 -7.28 -5.06 3.68
CA LEU A 79 -6.48 -4.11 4.45
C LEU A 79 -6.19 -4.60 5.87
N ASN A 80 -7.22 -5.07 6.57
CA ASN A 80 -7.10 -5.60 7.93
C ASN A 80 -6.10 -6.77 8.04
N SER A 81 -6.04 -7.68 7.07
CA SER A 81 -5.09 -8.82 7.12
C SER A 81 -3.63 -8.35 7.06
N VAL A 82 -3.36 -7.32 6.26
CA VAL A 82 -2.03 -6.73 6.13
C VAL A 82 -1.65 -5.93 7.37
N ILE A 83 -2.55 -5.06 7.82
CA ILE A 83 -2.36 -4.22 9.00
C ILE A 83 -2.25 -5.07 10.28
N SER A 84 -2.89 -6.24 10.31
CA SER A 84 -2.82 -7.20 11.41
C SER A 84 -1.69 -8.22 11.32
N GLY A 85 -0.75 -8.05 10.39
CA GLY A 85 0.41 -8.93 10.29
C GLY A 85 0.08 -10.37 9.86
N LYS A 86 -1.16 -10.66 9.45
CA LYS A 86 -1.63 -11.97 8.96
C LYS A 86 -1.26 -12.22 7.50
N THR A 87 -0.64 -11.24 6.84
CA THR A 87 -0.20 -11.35 5.46
C THR A 87 1.25 -10.95 5.37
N ASN A 88 2.07 -11.84 4.82
CA ASN A 88 3.48 -11.58 4.58
C ASN A 88 3.72 -10.93 3.21
N TYR A 89 4.63 -9.96 3.17
CA TYR A 89 5.12 -9.42 1.90
C TYR A 89 6.01 -10.46 1.20
N LEU A 90 6.04 -10.42 -0.14
CA LEU A 90 6.81 -11.35 -0.96
C LEU A 90 8.18 -10.82 -1.36
N GLN A 91 8.29 -9.49 -1.49
CA GLN A 91 9.51 -8.85 -1.96
C GLN A 91 9.71 -7.54 -1.21
N ARG A 92 10.91 -7.34 -0.68
CA ARG A 92 11.38 -6.06 -0.14
C ARG A 92 12.35 -5.43 -1.13
N LEU A 93 12.15 -4.16 -1.46
CA LEU A 93 13.08 -3.36 -2.25
C LEU A 93 13.65 -2.23 -1.41
N GLN A 94 14.97 -2.19 -1.32
CA GLN A 94 15.78 -1.18 -0.69
C GLN A 94 15.92 0.07 -1.56
N ARG A 95 16.51 1.10 -0.96
CA ARG A 95 16.84 2.38 -1.57
C ARG A 95 17.58 2.18 -2.91
N ASN A 96 17.22 2.97 -3.91
CA ASN A 96 17.79 2.96 -5.26
C ASN A 96 17.60 1.67 -6.07
N GLU A 97 16.99 0.62 -5.51
CA GLU A 97 16.62 -0.57 -6.28
C GLU A 97 15.55 -0.23 -7.33
N LYS A 98 15.54 -0.98 -8.43
CA LYS A 98 14.63 -0.73 -9.56
C LYS A 98 13.27 -1.38 -9.33
N ILE A 99 12.21 -0.62 -9.55
CA ILE A 99 10.83 -1.11 -9.57
C ILE A 99 10.09 -0.60 -10.81
N ARG A 100 9.13 -1.37 -11.32
CA ARG A 100 8.24 -0.89 -12.38
C ARG A 100 7.41 0.28 -11.85
N ASN A 101 7.22 1.29 -12.71
CA ASN A 101 6.27 2.36 -12.45
C ASN A 101 4.86 1.87 -12.73
N TYR A 102 4.26 1.21 -11.75
CA TYR A 102 2.90 0.70 -11.84
C TYR A 102 1.92 1.86 -11.94
N SER A 103 0.97 1.75 -12.87
CA SER A 103 -0.23 2.58 -12.84
C SER A 103 -1.08 2.13 -11.68
N LEU A 104 -1.58 3.08 -10.92
CA LEU A 104 -2.42 2.85 -9.76
C LEU A 104 -3.81 3.41 -10.03
N GLY A 105 -4.84 2.66 -9.66
CA GLY A 105 -6.24 3.03 -9.81
C GLY A 105 -6.96 2.98 -8.47
N LYS A 106 -8.09 3.68 -8.37
CA LYS A 106 -8.97 3.57 -7.19
C LYS A 106 -9.34 2.11 -6.99
N TYR A 107 -9.18 1.64 -5.75
CA TYR A 107 -9.60 0.31 -5.34
C TYR A 107 -10.98 0.35 -4.68
N GLN A 108 -11.21 1.30 -3.76
CA GLN A 108 -12.45 1.38 -2.98
C GLN A 108 -13.69 1.43 -3.86
N GLY A 109 -14.78 0.83 -3.39
CA GLY A 109 -16.06 0.78 -4.09
C GLY A 109 -16.93 -0.37 -3.57
N ASP A 110 -18.23 -0.28 -3.80
CA ASP A 110 -19.22 -1.22 -3.24
C ASP A 110 -18.90 -2.69 -3.60
N ASP A 111 -18.34 -2.92 -4.78
CA ASP A 111 -17.97 -4.26 -5.28
C ASP A 111 -16.66 -4.82 -4.69
N THR A 112 -15.87 -3.99 -4.00
CA THR A 112 -14.54 -4.37 -3.44
C THR A 112 -14.56 -4.61 -1.94
N GLY A 113 -15.62 -4.21 -1.24
CA GLY A 113 -15.72 -4.29 0.21
C GLY A 113 -14.85 -3.29 1.00
N GLU A 114 -13.94 -2.56 0.34
CA GLU A 114 -13.17 -1.49 0.96
C GLU A 114 -13.85 -0.13 0.70
N THR A 115 -14.23 0.57 1.77
CA THR A 115 -14.75 1.95 1.74
C THR A 115 -13.85 2.87 2.57
N TYR A 116 -14.06 4.19 2.48
CA TYR A 116 -13.29 5.10 3.33
C TYR A 116 -13.59 4.90 4.82
N GLU A 117 -14.81 4.49 5.15
CA GLU A 117 -15.24 4.15 6.50
C GLU A 117 -14.59 2.85 6.98
N SER A 118 -14.44 1.84 6.11
CA SER A 118 -13.71 0.63 6.47
C SER A 118 -12.21 0.90 6.66
N ILE A 119 -11.59 1.74 5.82
CA ILE A 119 -10.18 2.16 5.99
C ILE A 119 -10.00 2.87 7.33
N SER A 120 -10.89 3.80 7.69
CA SER A 120 -10.82 4.47 8.99
C SER A 120 -10.92 3.49 10.15
N ARG A 121 -11.82 2.52 10.04
CA ARG A 121 -12.02 1.49 11.06
C ARG A 121 -10.79 0.60 11.21
N ASP A 122 -10.16 0.21 10.11
CA ASP A 122 -8.98 -0.64 10.13
C ASP A 122 -7.75 0.09 10.72
N ILE A 123 -7.62 1.40 10.50
CA ILE A 123 -6.61 2.22 11.19
C ILE A 123 -6.90 2.29 12.69
N ASP A 124 -8.14 2.56 13.09
CA ASP A 124 -8.52 2.63 14.51
C ASP A 124 -8.31 1.26 15.21
N ASN A 125 -8.60 0.15 14.52
CA ASN A 125 -8.32 -1.21 14.98
C ASN A 125 -6.80 -1.47 15.11
N ASN A 126 -5.98 -1.02 14.16
CA ASN A 126 -4.52 -1.10 14.27
C ASN A 126 -4.01 -0.44 15.54
N ARG A 127 -4.52 0.74 15.88
CA ARG A 127 -4.13 1.45 17.11
C ARG A 127 -4.58 0.68 18.36
N THR A 128 -5.81 0.19 18.36
CA THR A 128 -6.35 -0.65 19.44
C THR A 128 -5.47 -1.88 19.69
N TYR A 129 -5.07 -2.59 18.63
CA TYR A 129 -4.23 -3.78 18.76
C TYR A 129 -2.82 -3.49 19.26
N ILE A 130 -2.23 -2.37 18.84
CA ILE A 130 -0.91 -1.92 19.34
C ILE A 130 -0.99 -1.61 20.84
N ASN A 131 -2.01 -0.88 21.28
CA ASN A 131 -2.19 -0.54 22.69
C ASN A 131 -2.45 -1.79 23.54
N LEU A 132 -3.34 -2.67 23.10
CA LEU A 132 -3.64 -3.92 23.80
C LEU A 132 -2.40 -4.82 23.96
N ARG A 133 -1.52 -4.84 22.94
CA ARG A 133 -0.23 -5.55 23.01
C ARG A 133 0.71 -4.91 24.02
N GLN A 134 0.82 -3.58 24.03
CA GLN A 134 1.65 -2.87 24.99
C GLN A 134 1.16 -3.14 26.42
N GLU A 135 -0.15 -3.03 26.66
CA GLU A 135 -0.77 -3.34 27.95
C GLU A 135 -0.52 -4.78 28.39
N ALA A 136 -0.60 -5.75 27.47
CA ALA A 136 -0.29 -7.15 27.77
C ALA A 136 1.19 -7.39 28.12
N MET A 137 2.10 -6.68 27.45
CA MET A 137 3.52 -6.74 27.77
C MET A 137 3.84 -6.09 29.12
N ASP A 138 3.22 -4.95 29.39
CA ASP A 138 3.42 -4.19 30.63
C ASP A 138 2.82 -4.91 31.84
N SER A 139 1.74 -5.68 31.66
CA SER A 139 1.12 -6.47 32.73
C SER A 139 1.94 -7.69 33.14
N GLY A 140 2.75 -8.25 32.23
CA GLY A 140 3.49 -9.49 32.44
C GLY A 140 2.63 -10.75 32.52
N ASP A 141 1.32 -10.66 32.23
CA ASP A 141 0.40 -11.80 32.26
C ASP A 141 0.59 -12.67 31.00
N GLU A 142 1.17 -13.86 31.17
CA GLU A 142 1.45 -14.80 30.07
C GLU A 142 0.19 -15.21 29.29
N GLY A 143 -0.96 -15.32 29.97
CA GLY A 143 -2.24 -15.67 29.34
C GLY A 143 -2.76 -14.55 28.44
N MET A 144 -2.65 -13.30 28.92
CA MET A 144 -3.00 -12.10 28.15
C MET A 144 -2.04 -11.93 26.96
N ILE A 145 -0.73 -12.11 27.16
CA ILE A 145 0.28 -12.07 26.09
C ILE A 145 -0.03 -13.11 25.01
N ALA A 146 -0.28 -14.37 25.41
CA ALA A 146 -0.61 -15.45 24.48
C ALA A 146 -1.97 -15.23 23.78
N HIS A 147 -2.93 -14.55 24.42
CA HIS A 147 -4.19 -14.18 23.79
C HIS A 147 -3.99 -13.10 22.72
N VAL A 148 -3.31 -12.01 23.05
CA VAL A 148 -3.04 -10.91 22.11
C VAL A 148 -2.20 -11.40 20.94
N GLN A 149 -1.19 -12.24 21.18
CA GLN A 149 -0.36 -12.79 20.11
C GLN A 149 -1.14 -13.68 19.12
N ARG A 150 -2.23 -14.33 19.55
CA ARG A 150 -3.13 -15.08 18.67
C ARG A 150 -4.05 -14.19 17.84
N LEU A 151 -4.55 -13.11 18.44
CA LEU A 151 -5.34 -12.11 17.70
C LEU A 151 -4.48 -11.41 16.65
N CYS A 152 -3.21 -11.22 16.98
CA CYS A 152 -2.30 -10.28 16.35
C CYS A 152 -0.86 -10.86 16.31
N PRO A 153 -0.56 -11.76 15.34
CA PRO A 153 0.77 -12.35 15.19
C PRO A 153 1.78 -11.36 14.55
N ASN A 154 3.05 -11.42 14.97
CA ASN A 154 4.18 -10.52 14.60
C ASN A 154 4.15 -9.12 15.26
N PRO A 155 5.28 -8.38 15.37
CA PRO A 155 5.23 -6.99 15.86
C PRO A 155 4.35 -6.14 14.94
N PHE A 156 3.42 -5.39 15.54
CA PHE A 156 2.44 -4.58 14.83
C PHE A 156 3.01 -3.21 14.51
N PRO A 157 3.35 -2.92 13.25
CA PRO A 157 3.72 -1.57 12.89
C PRO A 157 2.47 -0.68 12.95
N LYS A 158 2.66 0.55 13.42
CA LYS A 158 1.68 1.61 13.25
C LYS A 158 1.59 1.93 11.74
N PHE A 159 0.39 1.87 11.17
CA PHE A 159 0.15 2.17 9.75
C PHE A 159 -0.69 3.42 9.54
N ASP A 160 -0.31 4.21 8.54
CA ASP A 160 -1.20 5.10 7.80
C ASP A 160 -1.61 4.43 6.48
N VAL A 161 -2.68 4.91 5.86
CA VAL A 161 -3.18 4.33 4.59
C VAL A 161 -3.29 5.41 3.52
N LEU A 162 -2.75 5.16 2.33
CA LEU A 162 -2.90 6.02 1.17
C LEU A 162 -3.66 5.30 0.06
N THR A 163 -4.58 6.02 -0.56
CA THR A 163 -5.33 5.50 -1.70
C THR A 163 -5.61 6.53 -2.79
N VAL A 164 -5.99 6.04 -3.96
CA VAL A 164 -6.31 6.83 -5.16
C VAL A 164 -7.77 7.26 -5.14
N ARG A 165 -8.03 8.56 -5.36
CA ARG A 165 -9.37 9.15 -5.36
C ARG A 165 -10.19 8.77 -6.60
N ASN A 166 -11.51 8.74 -6.44
CA ASN A 166 -12.46 8.58 -7.55
C ASN A 166 -12.69 9.92 -8.28
N ARG A 167 -12.35 10.02 -9.57
CA ARG A 167 -12.85 11.09 -10.46
C ARG A 167 -13.02 10.57 -11.89
N LYS A 168 -14.16 10.87 -12.52
CA LYS A 168 -14.61 10.34 -13.84
C LYS A 168 -13.70 10.65 -15.05
N LEU A 169 -12.65 11.46 -14.90
CA LEU A 169 -11.88 12.02 -16.04
C LEU A 169 -10.36 12.10 -15.83
N MET A 170 -9.80 11.41 -14.82
CA MET A 170 -8.38 11.58 -14.49
C MET A 170 -7.48 10.47 -15.00
N SER A 171 -6.50 10.87 -15.81
CA SER A 171 -5.42 10.00 -16.29
C SER A 171 -4.38 9.70 -15.18
N GLY A 172 -4.07 8.41 -15.07
CA GLY A 172 -2.76 7.83 -14.76
C GLY A 172 -2.05 8.30 -13.50
N VAL A 173 -2.59 8.02 -12.30
CA VAL A 173 -1.74 7.92 -11.11
C VAL A 173 -0.78 6.75 -11.34
N ASN A 174 0.50 6.95 -11.05
CA ASN A 174 1.48 5.89 -11.05
C ASN A 174 2.32 5.95 -9.78
N LEU A 175 3.06 4.89 -9.49
CA LEU A 175 3.84 4.77 -8.26
C LEU A 175 4.83 5.94 -8.10
N LYS A 176 5.48 6.38 -9.18
CA LYS A 176 6.37 7.55 -9.13
C LYS A 176 5.62 8.80 -8.67
N HIS A 177 4.45 9.06 -9.25
CA HIS A 177 3.63 10.21 -8.87
C HIS A 177 3.25 10.16 -7.38
N VAL A 178 2.90 8.98 -6.84
CA VAL A 178 2.60 8.83 -5.41
C VAL A 178 3.84 9.16 -4.56
N LEU A 179 4.99 8.58 -4.90
CA LEU A 179 6.24 8.79 -4.15
C LEU A 179 6.72 10.25 -4.22
N ASP A 180 6.65 10.88 -5.39
CA ASP A 180 6.97 12.30 -5.58
C ASP A 180 6.00 13.18 -4.78
N MET A 181 4.69 12.87 -4.80
CA MET A 181 3.67 13.63 -4.08
C MET A 181 3.92 13.58 -2.57
N LEU A 182 4.14 12.39 -2.00
CA LEU A 182 4.51 12.21 -0.59
C LEU A 182 5.73 13.05 -0.22
N ALA A 183 6.82 12.93 -0.99
CA ALA A 183 8.05 13.67 -0.74
C ALA A 183 7.86 15.19 -0.81
N SER A 184 7.13 15.68 -1.82
CA SER A 184 6.88 17.12 -2.03
C SER A 184 5.97 17.75 -0.99
N THR A 185 5.15 16.95 -0.32
CA THR A 185 4.23 17.38 0.75
C THR A 185 4.80 17.13 2.15
N GLY A 186 6.06 16.68 2.24
CA GLY A 186 6.77 16.47 3.51
C GLY A 186 6.51 15.11 4.17
N TYR A 187 5.67 14.26 3.60
CA TYR A 187 5.40 12.91 4.13
C TYR A 187 6.48 11.94 3.68
N ARG A 188 7.34 11.50 4.61
CA ARG A 188 8.45 10.58 4.35
C ARG A 188 8.38 9.36 5.28
N TYR A 189 7.64 8.35 4.83
CA TYR A 189 7.54 7.06 5.51
C TYR A 189 8.79 6.21 5.26
N THR A 190 9.39 5.69 6.33
CA THR A 190 10.56 4.81 6.22
C THR A 190 10.18 3.50 5.52
N ASN A 191 8.95 3.03 5.74
CA ASN A 191 8.43 1.77 5.20
C ASN A 191 7.14 2.02 4.40
N ILE A 192 7.12 1.66 3.12
CA ILE A 192 5.92 1.72 2.29
C ILE A 192 5.50 0.32 1.84
N HIS A 193 4.30 -0.08 2.25
CA HIS A 193 3.67 -1.36 1.96
C HIS A 193 2.74 -1.21 0.76
N CYS A 194 3.07 -1.91 -0.32
CA CYS A 194 2.39 -1.84 -1.61
C CYS A 194 1.41 -3.01 -1.75
N VAL A 195 0.13 -2.73 -1.52
CA VAL A 195 -0.98 -3.70 -1.65
C VAL A 195 -1.75 -3.36 -2.93
N PHE A 196 -1.23 -3.85 -4.05
CA PHE A 196 -1.85 -3.70 -5.35
C PHE A 196 -1.37 -4.77 -6.34
N CYS A 197 -2.16 -5.03 -7.38
CA CYS A 197 -1.79 -5.93 -8.46
C CYS A 197 -0.53 -5.45 -9.20
N ARG A 198 0.36 -6.39 -9.56
CA ARG A 198 1.56 -6.09 -10.36
C ARG A 198 1.49 -6.76 -11.74
N SER A 199 0.26 -6.98 -12.20
CA SER A 199 -0.09 -7.66 -13.45
C SER A 199 0.22 -6.80 -14.67
N ARG A 200 0.35 -7.48 -15.80
CA ARG A 200 0.40 -6.84 -17.11
C ARG A 200 -1.00 -6.35 -17.45
N MET A 201 -1.10 -5.08 -17.85
CA MET A 201 -2.33 -4.51 -18.40
C MET A 201 -2.63 -5.00 -19.81
N ILE A 202 -1.61 -5.52 -20.51
CA ILE A 202 -1.71 -6.09 -21.84
C ILE A 202 -0.97 -7.43 -21.84
N GLY A 203 -1.65 -8.48 -22.32
CA GLY A 203 -1.16 -9.86 -22.30
C GLY A 203 -1.61 -10.62 -21.05
N THR A 204 -1.20 -11.89 -20.95
CA THR A 204 -1.61 -12.77 -19.86
C THR A 204 -0.87 -12.45 -18.56
N SER A 205 -1.62 -12.50 -17.45
CA SER A 205 -1.12 -12.45 -16.09
C SER A 205 -1.81 -13.55 -15.30
N GLY A 206 -1.04 -14.39 -14.60
CA GLY A 206 -1.62 -15.35 -13.65
C GLY A 206 -2.19 -14.65 -12.41
N THR A 207 -2.95 -15.38 -11.60
CA THR A 207 -3.44 -14.91 -10.30
C THR A 207 -2.54 -15.39 -9.16
N TRP A 208 -2.56 -14.69 -8.05
CA TRP A 208 -1.85 -15.03 -6.83
C TRP A 208 -2.72 -14.72 -5.61
N ASN A 209 -2.88 -15.69 -4.71
CA ASN A 209 -3.59 -15.49 -3.45
C ASN A 209 -2.59 -15.25 -2.31
N ALA A 210 -2.68 -14.08 -1.66
CA ALA A 210 -1.86 -13.78 -0.50
C ALA A 210 -2.19 -14.68 0.71
N ALA A 211 -3.41 -15.23 0.79
CA ALA A 211 -3.78 -16.20 1.83
C ALA A 211 -2.96 -17.50 1.76
N ASN A 212 -2.33 -17.80 0.62
CA ASN A 212 -1.44 -18.95 0.48
C ASN A 212 -0.03 -18.69 1.04
N ASN A 213 0.23 -17.47 1.56
CA ASN A 213 1.49 -17.06 2.16
C ASN A 213 1.22 -16.32 3.50
N PRO A 214 0.67 -17.04 4.50
CA PRO A 214 0.40 -16.49 5.82
C PRO A 214 1.68 -16.10 6.56
#